data_AF-C1D0W6-F1
#
_entry.id   AF-C1D0W6-F1
#
_cell.length_a   1.000
_cell.length_b   1.000
_cell.length_c   1.000
_cell.angle_alpha   90.00
_cell.angle_beta   90.00
_cell.angle_gamma   90.00
#
_symmetry.space_group_name_H-M   'P 1'
#
loop_
_entity.id
_entity.type
_entity.pdbx_description
1 polymer ?
#
loop_
_entity_poly.entity_id
_entity_poly.type
_entity_poly.pdbx_seq_one_letter_code
_entity_poly.pdbx_strand_id
1 'polypeptide(L)'
;MSDIFNFFDMPALRLKPLPKKLQALVSAAAQNKLPVAVQLADREVHDLGVWVLECAAKYATGRYPERRLRDLWEAYGVWKTHPMKP
;
A
#
# COMPACT_ATOMS: atom_id res chain seq x y z
N MET A 1 5.04 13.68 -22.87
CA MET A 1 5.94 13.20 -21.80
C MET A 1 5.52 13.93 -20.53
N SER A 2 4.82 13.34 -19.57
CA SER A 2 4.80 11.93 -19.16
C SER A 2 3.47 11.61 -18.49
N ASP A 3 2.83 10.53 -18.94
CA ASP A 3 1.67 9.92 -18.29
C ASP A 3 2.05 9.39 -16.91
N ILE A 4 1.79 10.21 -15.89
CA ILE A 4 1.92 9.83 -14.48
C ILE A 4 0.72 8.96 -14.15
N PHE A 5 0.92 7.64 -14.22
CA PHE A 5 0.08 6.56 -13.69
C PHE A 5 -1.15 7.05 -12.89
N ASN A 6 -2.27 7.25 -13.58
CA ASN A 6 -3.60 7.33 -12.99
C ASN A 6 -3.98 5.93 -12.46
N PHE A 7 -3.41 5.53 -11.33
CA PHE A 7 -3.73 4.27 -10.65
C PHE A 7 -5.21 4.19 -10.21
N PHE A 8 -5.88 5.34 -10.15
CA PHE A 8 -7.29 5.48 -9.82
C PHE A 8 -8.25 5.27 -11.01
N ASP A 9 -7.73 5.17 -12.25
CA ASP A 9 -8.54 5.02 -13.47
C ASP A 9 -8.41 3.61 -14.08
N MET A 10 -8.26 2.57 -13.23
CA MET A 10 -8.38 1.19 -13.73
C MET A 10 -9.86 0.80 -13.85
N PRO A 11 -10.30 0.30 -15.03
CA PRO A 11 -11.68 -0.03 -15.29
C PRO A 11 -12.11 -1.14 -14.34
N ALA A 12 -13.07 -0.83 -13.46
CA ALA A 12 -13.96 -1.68 -12.66
C ALA A 12 -13.69 -3.21 -12.62
N LEU A 13 -12.45 -3.64 -12.41
CA LEU A 13 -12.18 -4.92 -11.78
C LEU A 13 -12.92 -4.82 -10.45
N ARG A 14 -13.77 -5.80 -10.12
CA ARG A 14 -14.39 -5.90 -8.80
C ARG A 14 -13.29 -6.12 -7.76
N LEU A 15 -12.50 -5.08 -7.50
CA LEU A 15 -11.47 -5.06 -6.49
C LEU A 15 -12.23 -5.22 -5.18
N LYS A 16 -11.91 -6.28 -4.43
CA LYS A 16 -12.46 -6.40 -3.08
C LYS A 16 -12.15 -5.07 -2.36
N PRO A 17 -13.15 -4.37 -1.80
CA PRO A 17 -12.91 -3.07 -1.23
C PRO A 17 -11.92 -3.22 -0.08
N LEU A 18 -10.81 -2.48 -0.14
CA LEU A 18 -9.91 -2.37 1.00
C LEU A 18 -10.61 -1.62 2.14
N PRO A 19 -10.36 -1.98 3.41
CA PRO A 19 -10.77 -1.17 4.55
C PRO A 19 -10.36 0.30 4.39
N LYS A 20 -11.23 1.25 4.76
CA LYS A 20 -10.98 2.71 4.60
C LYS A 20 -9.62 3.16 5.15
N LYS A 21 -9.17 2.58 6.27
CA LYS A 21 -7.86 2.87 6.87
C LYS A 21 -6.69 2.50 5.97
N LEU A 22 -6.79 1.37 5.25
CA LEU A 22 -5.77 0.93 4.30
C LEU A 22 -5.83 1.73 3.00
N GLN A 23 -7.00 2.23 2.60
CA GLN A 23 -7.11 3.15 1.47
C GLN A 23 -6.31 4.44 1.72
N ALA A 24 -6.33 4.98 2.95
CA ALA A 24 -5.52 6.13 3.33
C ALA A 24 -4.01 5.85 3.23
N LEU A 25 -3.57 4.65 3.64
CA LEU A 25 -2.18 4.20 3.49
C LEU A 25 -1.78 4.10 2.00
N VAL A 26 -2.62 3.46 1.18
CA VAL A 26 -2.38 3.33 -0.27
C VAL A 26 -2.34 4.70 -0.95
N SER A 27 -3.19 5.63 -0.55
CA SER A 27 -3.17 7.01 -1.04
C SER A 27 -1.90 7.76 -0.62
N ALA A 28 -1.45 7.59 0.62
CA ALA A 28 -0.17 8.15 1.09
C ALA A 28 1.03 7.57 0.32
N ALA A 29 1.01 6.26 0.05
CA ALA A 29 2.01 5.59 -0.77
C ALA A 29 2.01 6.12 -2.22
N ALA A 30 0.85 6.29 -2.83
CA ALA A 30 0.70 6.82 -4.19
C ALA A 30 1.20 8.27 -4.33
N GLN A 31 1.12 9.06 -3.26
CA GLN A 31 1.64 10.43 -3.22
C GLN A 31 3.17 10.50 -2.97
N ASN A 32 3.88 9.36 -3.03
CA ASN A 32 5.31 9.24 -2.73
C ASN A 32 5.69 9.77 -1.34
N LYS A 33 4.76 9.70 -0.37
CA LYS A 33 4.98 10.15 1.01
C LYS A 33 5.52 9.02 1.89
N LEU A 34 6.07 7.93 1.35
CA LEU A 34 6.52 6.78 2.15
C LEU A 34 7.83 6.12 1.64
N PRO A 35 8.87 6.85 1.20
CA PRO A 35 10.15 6.24 0.81
C PRO A 35 10.99 5.89 2.05
N VAL A 36 10.42 5.12 2.97
CA VAL A 36 11.06 4.77 4.24
C VAL A 36 11.34 3.29 4.26
N ALA A 37 12.58 2.96 4.63
CA ALA A 37 12.96 1.61 4.96
C ALA A 37 12.37 1.23 6.31
N VAL A 38 11.58 0.16 6.33
CA VAL A 38 10.93 -0.34 7.54
C VAL A 38 11.17 -1.84 7.71
N GLN A 39 11.37 -2.24 8.95
CA GLN A 39 11.37 -3.64 9.33
C GLN A 39 9.92 -4.09 9.56
N LEU A 40 9.42 -4.94 8.67
CA LEU A 40 8.23 -5.75 8.94
C LEU A 40 8.67 -7.05 9.64
N ALA A 41 7.75 -7.72 10.31
CA ALA A 41 7.95 -8.94 11.08
C ALA A 41 8.69 -10.02 10.28
N ASP A 42 8.36 -10.16 9.00
CA ASP A 42 8.90 -11.21 8.13
C ASP A 42 9.98 -10.72 7.15
N ARG A 43 10.21 -9.40 7.02
CA ARG A 43 11.15 -8.85 6.04
C ARG A 43 11.50 -7.39 6.28
N GLU A 44 12.68 -7.02 5.84
CA GLU A 44 13.01 -5.61 5.62
C GLU A 44 12.38 -5.13 4.31
N VAL A 45 11.77 -3.95 4.34
CA VAL A 45 11.18 -3.27 3.19
C VAL A 45 11.88 -1.95 3.03
N HIS A 46 12.66 -1.76 1.97
CA HIS A 46 13.43 -0.53 1.76
C HIS A 46 12.58 0.68 1.36
N ASP A 47 11.42 0.42 0.73
CA ASP A 47 10.46 1.46 0.35
C ASP A 47 9.04 0.99 0.69
N LEU A 48 8.53 1.49 1.81
CA LEU A 48 7.20 1.17 2.29
C LEU A 48 6.11 1.56 1.29
N GLY A 49 6.26 2.68 0.59
CA GLY A 49 5.29 3.17 -0.39
C GLY A 49 5.15 2.20 -1.57
N VAL A 50 6.27 1.87 -2.21
CA VAL A 50 6.29 0.92 -3.34
C VAL A 50 5.72 -0.44 -2.91
N TRP A 51 6.13 -0.92 -1.73
CA TRP A 51 5.68 -2.20 -1.21
C TRP A 51 4.18 -2.25 -0.92
N VAL A 52 3.61 -1.19 -0.34
CA VAL A 52 2.17 -1.05 -0.11
C VAL A 52 1.40 -1.09 -1.43
N LEU A 53 1.87 -0.36 -2.45
CA LEU A 53 1.23 -0.34 -3.77
C LEU A 53 1.26 -1.72 -4.43
N GLU A 54 2.39 -2.43 -4.35
CA GLU A 54 2.48 -3.80 -4.84
C GLU A 54 1.52 -4.76 -4.11
N CYS A 55 1.43 -4.65 -2.78
CA CYS A 55 0.54 -5.50 -1.99
C CYS A 55 -0.93 -5.19 -2.29
N ALA A 56 -1.29 -3.92 -2.47
CA ALA A 56 -2.61 -3.50 -2.87
C ALA A 56 -2.98 -4.03 -4.27
N ALA A 57 -2.05 -3.96 -5.24
CA ALA A 57 -2.24 -4.52 -6.58
C ALA A 57 -2.41 -6.06 -6.56
N LYS A 58 -1.61 -6.76 -5.75
CA LYS A 58 -1.71 -8.22 -5.58
C LYS A 58 -3.02 -8.63 -4.88
N TYR A 59 -3.48 -7.83 -3.91
CA TYR A 59 -4.79 -8.01 -3.26
C TYR A 59 -5.94 -7.80 -4.24
N ALA A 60 -5.87 -6.71 -5.01
CA ALA A 60 -6.82 -6.34 -6.05
C ALA A 60 -7.01 -7.44 -7.11
N THR A 61 -5.92 -8.08 -7.52
CA THR A 61 -5.91 -9.19 -8.49
C THR A 61 -6.27 -10.55 -7.88
N GLY A 62 -6.57 -10.62 -6.57
CA GLY A 62 -6.95 -11.85 -5.89
C GLY A 62 -5.79 -12.80 -5.58
N ARG A 63 -4.54 -12.34 -5.67
CA ARG A 63 -3.34 -13.17 -5.42
C ARG A 63 -2.98 -13.17 -3.94
N TYR A 64 -3.33 -14.25 -3.23
CA TYR A 64 -3.15 -14.41 -1.78
C TYR A 64 -3.77 -13.26 -0.95
N PRO A 65 -5.08 -12.97 -1.11
CA PRO A 65 -5.70 -11.76 -0.61
C PRO A 65 -5.65 -11.65 0.93
N GLU A 66 -5.78 -12.76 1.65
CA GLU A 66 -5.72 -12.76 3.12
C GLU A 66 -4.33 -12.41 3.65
N ARG A 67 -3.29 -13.00 3.03
CA ARG A 67 -1.89 -12.67 3.35
C ARG A 67 -1.59 -11.21 3.03
N ARG A 68 -2.01 -10.73 1.84
CA ARG A 68 -1.81 -9.34 1.44
C ARG A 68 -2.58 -8.35 2.32
N LEU A 69 -3.74 -8.74 2.82
CA LEU A 69 -4.47 -7.90 3.77
C LEU A 69 -3.74 -7.81 5.12
N ARG A 70 -3.17 -8.92 5.62
CA ARG A 70 -2.33 -8.92 6.83
C ARG A 70 -1.10 -8.04 6.64
N ASP A 71 -0.38 -8.24 5.55
CA ASP A 71 0.79 -7.45 5.13
C ASP A 71 0.47 -5.93 5.13
N LEU A 72 -0.67 -5.53 4.56
CA LEU A 72 -1.11 -4.13 4.52
C LEU A 72 -1.47 -3.57 5.90
N TRP A 73 -2.08 -4.39 6.78
CA TRP A 73 -2.36 -3.98 8.16
C TRP A 73 -1.10 -3.78 8.99
N GLU A 74 -0.08 -4.58 8.73
CA GLU A 74 1.21 -4.43 9.38
C GLU A 74 1.91 -3.14 8.95
N ALA A 75 1.98 -2.89 7.64
CA ALA A 75 2.46 -1.63 7.10
C ALA A 75 1.69 -0.42 7.64
N TYR A 76 0.37 -0.55 7.82
CA TYR A 76 -0.44 0.46 8.47
C TYR A 76 -0.05 0.70 9.94
N GLY A 77 0.27 -0.38 10.67
CA GLY A 77 0.78 -0.30 12.04
C GLY A 77 2.07 0.51 12.11
N VAL A 78 3.03 0.19 11.25
CA VAL A 78 4.30 0.92 11.14
C VAL A 78 4.11 2.38 10.74
N TRP A 79 3.22 2.64 9.77
CA TRP A 79 2.88 4.00 9.35
C TRP A 79 2.26 4.83 10.48
N LYS A 80 1.54 4.19 11.41
CA LYS A 80 1.00 4.88 12.58
C LYS A 80 2.05 5.18 13.66
N THR A 81 3.04 4.31 13.83
CA THR A 81 4.09 4.48 14.85
C THR A 81 5.21 5.39 14.38
N HIS A 82 5.36 5.56 13.06
CA HIS A 82 6.15 6.61 12.45
C HIS A 82 5.22 7.71 11.94
N PRO A 83 4.71 8.61 12.82
CA PRO A 83 3.99 9.77 12.37
C PRO A 83 4.95 10.59 11.53
N MET A 84 4.86 10.47 10.21
CA MET A 84 5.51 11.40 9.32
C MET A 84 4.97 12.77 9.68
N LYS A 85 5.84 13.59 10.27
CA LYS A 85 5.56 15.00 10.49
C LYS A 85 5.23 15.59 9.11
N PRO A 86 4.12 16.35 8.99
CA PRO A 86 3.76 17.02 7.75
C PRO A 86 4.87 17.94 7.24
#